data_AF-A0A494VPV8-F1
#
_entry.id   AF-A0A494VPV8-F1
#
_cell.length_a   1.000
_cell.length_b   1.000
_cell.length_c   1.000
_cell.angle_alpha   90.00
_cell.angle_beta   90.00
_cell.angle_gamma   90.00
#
_symmetry.space_group_name_H-M   'P 1'
#
loop_
_entity.id
_entity.type
_entity.pdbx_description
1 polymer ?
#
loop_
_entity_poly.entity_id
_entity_poly.type
_entity_poly.pdbx_seq_one_letter_code
_entity_poly.pdbx_strand_id
1 'polypeptide(L)'
;MNTNPVFNRRHNHNNTPASVTLIITNFIVFGLATQMLTSCAGIKNFFWVVLAVLAVYNYFTIRKYREEYEKPQIIAYVLSLVVMLGLYFVLRYAQHC
;
A
#
# COMPACT_ATOMS: atom_id res chain seq x y z
N MET A 1 -19.55 -41.02 6.86
CA MET A 1 -18.37 -40.26 6.39
C MET A 1 -18.87 -39.35 5.27
N ASN A 2 -18.92 -38.04 5.48
CA ASN A 2 -19.46 -37.09 4.50
C ASN A 2 -18.44 -36.92 3.36
N THR A 3 -18.77 -37.41 2.16
CA THR A 3 -17.89 -37.49 0.98
C THR A 3 -17.99 -36.27 0.08
N ASN A 4 -18.06 -35.06 0.65
CA ASN A 4 -18.04 -33.81 -0.12
C ASN A 4 -16.67 -33.13 0.04
N PRO A 5 -15.67 -33.41 -0.82
CA PRO A 5 -14.35 -32.79 -0.75
C PRO A 5 -14.34 -31.29 -1.12
N VAL A 6 -15.49 -30.72 -1.49
CA VAL A 6 -15.62 -29.36 -2.03
C VAL A 6 -15.44 -28.28 -0.97
N PHE A 7 -15.69 -28.59 0.31
CA PHE A 7 -15.57 -27.64 1.42
C PHE A 7 -14.33 -27.85 2.29
N ASN A 8 -13.25 -28.40 1.73
CA ASN A 8 -11.96 -28.29 2.41
C ASN A 8 -11.48 -26.85 2.26
N ARG A 9 -11.84 -25.97 3.20
CA ARG A 9 -11.30 -24.60 3.29
C ARG A 9 -9.79 -24.76 3.43
N ARG A 10 -9.04 -24.66 2.32
CA ARG A 10 -7.58 -24.61 2.37
C ARG A 10 -7.26 -23.48 3.34
N HIS A 11 -6.40 -23.75 4.32
CA HIS A 11 -6.05 -22.77 5.36
C HIS A 11 -5.56 -21.44 4.76
N ASN A 12 -5.12 -21.45 3.49
CA ASN A 12 -4.70 -20.29 2.72
C ASN A 12 -5.66 -19.89 1.56
N HIS A 13 -6.97 -20.12 1.68
CA HIS A 13 -7.94 -19.56 0.72
C HIS A 13 -8.17 -18.09 1.05
N ASN A 14 -7.17 -17.25 0.77
CA ASN A 14 -7.27 -15.82 0.88
C ASN A 14 -7.88 -15.27 -0.41
N ASN A 15 -9.09 -14.70 -0.31
CA ASN A 15 -9.77 -14.10 -1.47
C ASN A 15 -9.15 -12.76 -1.89
N THR A 16 -8.27 -12.18 -1.06
CA THR A 16 -7.66 -10.88 -1.31
C THR A 16 -6.14 -11.03 -1.39
N PRO A 17 -5.53 -10.86 -2.57
CA PRO A 17 -4.08 -10.94 -2.70
C PRO A 17 -3.36 -9.98 -1.74
N ALA A 18 -2.24 -10.41 -1.14
CA ALA A 18 -1.48 -9.57 -0.21
C ALA A 18 -1.03 -8.23 -0.83
N SER A 19 -0.80 -8.21 -2.15
CA SER A 19 -0.48 -6.99 -2.92
C SER A 19 -1.61 -5.97 -2.89
N VAL A 20 -2.87 -6.40 -2.97
CA VAL A 20 -4.04 -5.51 -2.92
C VAL A 20 -4.15 -4.84 -1.56
N THR A 21 -4.01 -5.62 -0.48
CA THR A 21 -4.00 -5.07 0.89
C THR A 21 -2.87 -4.06 1.07
N LEU A 22 -1.67 -4.39 0.60
CA LEU A 22 -0.49 -3.51 0.70
C LEU A 22 -0.68 -2.19 -0.07
N ILE A 23 -1.26 -2.25 -1.28
CA ILE A 23 -1.60 -1.05 -2.07
C ILE A 23 -2.60 -0.17 -1.31
N ILE A 24 -3.68 -0.75 -0.78
CA ILE A 24 -4.70 0.00 -0.02
C ILE A 24 -4.08 0.68 1.20
N THR A 25 -3.25 -0.04 1.96
CA THR A 25 -2.54 0.52 3.12
C THR A 25 -1.68 1.72 2.72
N ASN A 26 -0.94 1.62 1.61
CA ASN A 26 -0.11 2.73 1.13
C ASN A 26 -0.93 3.97 0.81
N PHE A 27 -2.03 3.84 0.06
CA PHE A 27 -2.87 4.98 -0.29
C PHE A 27 -3.47 5.66 0.93
N ILE A 28 -3.99 4.89 1.89
CA ILE A 28 -4.60 5.46 3.11
C ILE A 28 -3.55 6.17 3.94
N VAL A 29 -2.44 5.50 4.27
CA VAL A 29 -1.40 6.06 5.15
C VAL A 29 -0.76 7.28 4.49
N PHE A 30 -0.41 7.20 3.21
CA PHE A 30 0.19 8.32 2.48
C PHE A 30 -0.76 9.51 2.32
N GLY A 31 -2.03 9.25 1.98
CA GLY A 31 -3.03 10.30 1.82
C GLY A 31 -3.30 11.06 3.10
N LEU A 32 -3.43 10.35 4.24
CA LEU A 32 -3.59 10.99 5.55
C LEU A 32 -2.33 11.73 5.99
N ALA A 33 -1.14 11.12 5.79
CA ALA A 33 0.13 11.77 6.10
C ALA A 33 0.30 13.07 5.30
N THR A 34 -0.05 13.06 4.01
CA THR A 34 0.03 14.24 3.15
C THR A 34 -0.89 15.34 3.65
N GLN A 35 -2.16 15.03 3.94
CA GLN A 35 -3.13 16.02 4.44
C GLN A 35 -2.75 16.64 5.78
N MET A 36 -2.20 15.85 6.71
CA MET A 36 -1.93 16.29 8.09
C MET A 36 -0.54 16.91 8.28
N LEU A 37 0.43 16.47 7.48
CA LEU A 37 1.86 16.75 7.68
C LEU A 37 2.48 17.59 6.56
N THR A 38 1.74 17.85 5.48
CA THR A 38 2.14 18.78 4.41
C THR A 38 1.17 19.95 4.34
N SER A 39 1.70 21.16 4.33
CA SER A 39 0.91 22.41 4.19
C SER A 39 1.62 23.42 3.27
N CYS A 40 1.01 24.57 3.00
CA CYS A 40 1.69 25.63 2.23
C CYS A 40 2.99 26.11 2.90
N ALA A 41 3.07 26.05 4.24
CA ALA A 41 4.29 26.42 4.97
C ALA A 41 5.44 25.43 4.79
N GLY A 42 5.18 24.24 4.25
CA GLY A 42 6.18 23.21 3.98
C GLY A 42 5.78 21.82 4.49
N ILE A 43 6.77 20.93 4.52
CA ILE A 43 6.62 19.54 4.97
C ILE A 43 7.14 19.43 6.40
N LYS A 44 6.33 18.91 7.32
CA LYS A 44 6.78 18.64 8.69
C LYS A 44 7.76 17.47 8.68
N ASN A 45 8.85 17.55 9.47
CA ASN A 45 9.84 16.47 9.56
C ASN A 45 9.24 15.10 9.91
N PHE A 46 8.14 15.08 10.68
CA PHE A 46 7.42 13.86 11.02
C PHE A 46 6.86 13.11 9.80
N PHE A 47 6.58 13.79 8.68
CA PHE A 47 6.16 13.15 7.43
C PHE A 47 7.19 12.11 6.95
N TRP A 48 8.47 12.44 7.03
CA TRP A 48 9.56 11.53 6.63
C TRP A 48 9.65 10.31 7.53
N VAL A 49 9.33 10.45 8.81
CA VAL A 49 9.24 9.32 9.74
C VAL A 49 8.10 8.39 9.33
N VAL A 50 6.93 8.93 8.98
CA VAL A 50 5.80 8.13 8.49
C VAL A 50 6.14 7.42 7.19
N LEU A 51 6.81 8.08 6.24
CA LEU A 51 7.25 7.43 5.00
C LEU A 51 8.29 6.34 5.25
N ALA A 52 9.24 6.56 6.17
CA ALA A 52 10.24 5.55 6.51
C ALA A 52 9.58 4.30 7.11
N VAL A 53 8.64 4.48 8.05
CA VAL A 53 7.88 3.37 8.64
C VAL A 53 7.06 2.64 7.58
N LEU A 54 6.40 3.37 6.68
CA LEU A 54 5.64 2.79 5.59
C LEU A 54 6.54 1.98 4.65
N ALA A 55 7.71 2.50 4.29
CA ALA A 55 8.68 1.80 3.45
C ALA A 55 9.17 0.50 4.11
N VAL A 56 9.46 0.54 5.41
CA VAL A 56 9.85 -0.65 6.20
C VAL A 56 8.72 -1.67 6.23
N TYR A 57 7.47 -1.24 6.47
CA TYR A 57 6.30 -2.12 6.43
C TYR A 57 6.15 -2.79 5.06
N ASN A 58 6.32 -2.03 3.98
CA ASN A 58 6.25 -2.55 2.61
C ASN A 58 7.31 -3.63 2.37
N TYR A 59 8.56 -3.34 2.73
CA TYR A 59 9.68 -4.27 2.58
C TYR A 59 9.43 -5.60 3.30
N PHE A 60 9.03 -5.55 4.59
CA PHE A 60 8.77 -6.77 5.36
C PHE A 60 7.54 -7.52 4.87
N THR A 61 6.50 -6.84 4.40
CA THR A 61 5.31 -7.49 3.85
C THR A 61 5.62 -8.21 2.55
N ILE A 62 6.33 -7.57 1.61
CA ILE A 62 6.75 -8.22 0.36
C ILE A 62 7.69 -9.40 0.65
N ARG A 63 8.61 -9.26 1.61
CA ARG A 63 9.49 -10.35 2.03
C ARG A 63 8.71 -11.54 2.61
N LYS A 64 7.69 -11.27 3.42
CA LYS A 64 6.86 -12.31 4.06
C LYS A 64 5.99 -13.08 3.05
N TYR A 65 5.43 -12.38 2.07
CA TYR A 65 4.51 -12.96 1.08
C TYR A 65 5.14 -13.14 -0.30
N ARG A 66 6.46 -13.28 -0.39
CA ARG A 66 7.21 -13.26 -1.66
C ARG A 66 6.67 -14.22 -2.71
N GLU A 67 6.13 -15.36 -2.29
CA GLU A 67 5.55 -16.39 -3.18
C GLU A 67 4.24 -15.94 -3.85
N GLU A 68 3.51 -14.99 -3.26
CA GLU A 68 2.26 -14.43 -3.82
C GLU A 68 2.52 -13.25 -4.75
N TYR A 69 3.73 -12.69 -4.73
CA TYR A 69 4.13 -11.56 -5.59
C TYR A 69 4.71 -12.07 -6.90
N GLU A 70 3.83 -12.47 -7.82
CA GLU A 70 4.22 -12.69 -9.21
C GLU A 70 4.41 -11.35 -9.95
N LYS A 71 4.90 -11.42 -11.19
CA LYS A 71 5.18 -10.26 -12.04
C LYS A 71 4.01 -9.25 -12.11
N PRO A 72 2.74 -9.64 -12.35
CA PRO A 72 1.66 -8.66 -12.47
C PRO A 72 1.37 -7.93 -11.15
N GLN A 73 1.48 -8.60 -10.00
CA GLN A 73 1.30 -8.01 -8.67
C GLN A 73 2.41 -6.99 -8.39
N ILE A 74 3.65 -7.29 -8.77
CA ILE A 74 4.78 -6.37 -8.65
C ILE A 74 4.57 -5.14 -9.56
N ILE A 75 4.15 -5.35 -10.80
CA ILE A 75 3.86 -4.25 -11.73
C ILE A 75 2.74 -3.36 -11.17
N ALA A 76 1.64 -3.96 -10.71
CA ALA A 76 0.52 -3.23 -10.11
C ALA A 76 0.98 -2.43 -8.88
N TYR A 77 1.82 -3.03 -8.03
CA TYR A 77 2.41 -2.34 -6.88
C TYR A 77 3.27 -1.14 -7.30
N VAL A 78 4.19 -1.32 -8.26
CA VAL A 78 5.06 -0.23 -8.74
C VAL A 78 4.23 0.90 -9.37
N LEU A 79 3.26 0.56 -10.21
CA LEU A 79 2.33 1.54 -10.79
C LEU A 79 1.56 2.29 -9.70
N SER A 80 1.14 1.60 -8.64
CA SER A 80 0.44 2.21 -7.51
C SER A 80 1.29 3.27 -6.81
N LEU A 81 2.61 3.05 -6.66
CA LEU A 81 3.53 4.03 -6.08
C LEU A 81 3.69 5.26 -6.98
N VAL A 82 3.75 5.07 -8.30
CA VAL A 82 3.81 6.18 -9.28
C VAL A 82 2.53 7.02 -9.21
N VAL A 83 1.36 6.38 -9.18
CA VAL A 83 0.07 7.08 -9.01
C VAL A 83 0.04 7.86 -7.69
N MET A 84 0.54 7.27 -6.61
CA MET A 84 0.59 7.91 -5.30
C MET A 84 1.51 9.14 -5.29
N LEU A 85 2.64 9.08 -6.01
CA LEU A 85 3.51 10.23 -6.25
C LEU A 85 2.79 11.31 -7.07
N GLY A 86 2.05 10.93 -8.11
CA GLY A 86 1.22 11.86 -8.87
C GLY A 86 0.17 12.56 -8.01
N LEU A 87 -0.52 11.80 -7.15
CA LEU A 87 -1.50 12.35 -6.21
C LEU A 87 -0.91 13.36 -5.24
N TYR A 88 0.34 13.18 -4.81
CA TYR A 88 1.03 14.17 -4.00
C TYR A 88 1.06 15.53 -4.71
N PHE A 89 1.48 15.58 -5.97
CA PHE A 89 1.54 16.83 -6.74
C PHE A 89 0.15 17.43 -6.97
N VAL A 90 -0.85 16.59 -7.29
CA VAL A 90 -2.23 17.05 -7.48
C VAL A 90 -2.79 17.66 -6.20
N LEU A 91 -2.59 17.01 -5.05
CA LEU A 91 -3.05 17.53 -3.76
C LEU A 91 -2.33 18.83 -3.38
N ARG A 92 -1.03 18.94 -3.67
CA ARG A 92 -0.28 20.18 -3.44
C ARG A 92 -0.86 21.32 -4.28
N TYR A 93 -1.01 21.10 -5.58
CA TYR A 93 -1.61 22.06 -6.50
C TYR A 93 -3.03 22.48 -6.07
N ALA A 94 -3.86 21.51 -5.63
CA ALA A 94 -5.21 21.77 -5.17
C ALA A 94 -5.28 22.59 -3.88
N GLN A 95 -4.24 22.57 -3.04
CA GLN A 95 -4.16 23.40 -1.84
C GLN A 95 -3.81 24.87 -2.14
N HIS A 96 -3.73 25.28 -3.42
CA HIS A 96 -3.24 26.60 -3.86
C HIS A 96 -1.88 26.96 -3.25
N CYS A 97 -1.09 25.91 -3.00
CA CYS A 97 0.35 25.94 -2.90
C CYS A 97 0.91 25.07 -4.06
#